data_AF-A0A7C7V469-F1
#
_entry.id   AF-A0A7C7V469-F1
#
_cell.length_a   1.000
_cell.length_b   1.000
_cell.length_c   1.000
_cell.angle_alpha   90.00
_cell.angle_beta   90.00
_cell.angle_gamma   90.00
#
_symmetry.space_group_name_H-M   'P 1'
#
loop_
_entity.id
_entity.type
_entity.pdbx_description
1 polymer ?
#
loop_
_entity_poly.entity_id
_entity_poly.type
_entity_poly.pdbx_seq_one_letter_code
_entity_poly.pdbx_strand_id
1 'polypeptide(L)'
;MFGQTTERGRRGLTVIELLLAISLLAVVVGTLAALAQAVQTARQYSQCNGGAVEEARMVLARITRTAQGAHANPRFPGFLVVTEQMGPWRFPDTLVVWRPLDEAADPAGLPRFDELVVYCPDPEGPERLIELTVPKDHRVVPPPEDLAAWRSAVRAMQRAAKSQRVELTRLVHTAVVAGSANSSRRAAVRFERRLRPSDEEWAEYQAGSRGWEDLSWAQSIYGPQTGLSQVWLRMEMQLVPRDTTGALRRPIPFFGSAALYYLVQR
;
A
#
# COMPACT_ATOMS: atom_id res chain seq x y z
N MET A 1 59.25 53.81 -42.42
CA MET A 1 60.08 53.43 -41.25
C MET A 1 59.53 52.13 -40.72
N PHE A 2 60.25 51.03 -40.94
CA PHE A 2 59.97 49.64 -40.54
C PHE A 2 59.77 49.56 -39.01
N GLY A 3 58.83 48.82 -38.41
CA GLY A 3 58.50 47.41 -38.64
C GLY A 3 59.25 46.55 -37.60
N GLN A 4 58.71 46.38 -36.39
CA GLN A 4 59.24 45.44 -35.39
C GLN A 4 58.29 44.26 -35.20
N THR A 5 58.60 43.15 -35.87
CA THR A 5 58.07 41.82 -35.59
C THR A 5 58.80 41.24 -34.39
N THR A 6 58.12 41.13 -33.25
CA THR A 6 58.62 40.38 -32.08
C THR A 6 58.56 38.88 -32.38
N GLU A 7 59.72 38.27 -32.60
CA GLU A 7 59.85 36.82 -32.72
C GLU A 7 59.48 36.16 -31.39
N ARG A 8 58.34 35.46 -31.38
CA ARG A 8 57.98 34.53 -30.31
C ARG A 8 58.86 33.29 -30.42
N GLY A 9 59.88 33.22 -29.56
CA GLY A 9 60.71 32.04 -29.40
C GLY A 9 59.86 30.80 -29.12
N ARG A 10 59.89 29.83 -30.03
CA ARG A 10 59.27 28.51 -29.85
C ARG A 10 60.09 27.73 -28.82
N ARG A 11 59.69 27.80 -27.55
CA ARG A 11 60.16 26.86 -26.51
C ARG A 11 59.44 25.54 -26.73
N GLY A 12 60.16 24.51 -27.16
CA GLY A 12 59.66 23.14 -27.17
C GLY A 12 59.48 22.64 -25.74
N LEU A 13 58.34 21.99 -25.47
CA LEU A 13 58.09 21.30 -24.20
C LEU A 13 59.17 20.24 -23.98
N THR A 14 59.71 20.19 -22.76
CA THR A 14 60.57 19.08 -22.34
C THR A 14 59.71 17.82 -22.17
N VAL A 15 60.32 16.64 -22.37
CA VAL A 15 59.63 15.34 -22.19
C VAL A 15 59.01 15.22 -20.79
N ILE A 16 59.67 15.79 -19.78
CA ILE A 16 59.18 15.79 -18.39
C ILE A 16 57.88 16.61 -18.25
N GLU A 17 57.82 17.81 -18.85
CA GLU A 17 56.61 18.64 -18.84
C GLU A 17 55.45 17.95 -19.57
N LEU A 18 55.72 17.24 -20.66
CA LEU A 18 54.71 16.45 -21.37
C LEU A 18 54.18 15.31 -20.51
N LEU A 19 55.05 14.57 -19.82
CA LEU A 19 54.63 13.48 -18.92
C LEU A 19 53.81 13.99 -17.72
N LEU A 20 54.18 15.15 -17.16
CA LEU A 20 53.41 15.80 -16.09
C LEU A 20 52.05 16.31 -16.59
N ALA A 21 51.99 16.87 -17.81
CA ALA A 21 50.72 17.30 -18.38
C ALA A 21 49.78 16.10 -18.64
N ILE A 22 50.32 14.98 -19.14
CA ILE A 22 49.55 13.76 -19.38
C ILE A 22 49.04 13.16 -18.06
N SER A 23 49.86 13.13 -17.01
CA SER A 23 49.44 12.59 -15.71
C SER A 23 48.35 13.46 -15.06
N LEU A 24 48.48 14.79 -15.11
CA LEU A 24 47.44 15.70 -14.64
C LEU A 24 46.14 15.55 -15.44
N LEU A 25 46.23 15.42 -16.77
CA LEU A 25 45.06 15.20 -17.61
C LEU A 25 44.39 13.86 -17.29
N ALA A 26 45.17 12.79 -17.06
CA ALA A 26 44.62 11.49 -16.67
C ALA A 26 43.87 11.57 -15.32
N VAL A 27 44.39 12.30 -14.34
CA VAL A 27 43.70 12.52 -13.05
C VAL A 27 42.42 13.33 -13.25
N VAL A 28 42.46 14.42 -14.02
CA VAL A 28 41.26 15.24 -14.31
C VAL A 28 40.20 14.42 -15.03
N VAL A 29 40.57 13.67 -16.07
CA VAL A 29 39.63 12.78 -16.79
C VAL A 29 39.06 11.71 -15.86
N GLY A 30 39.89 11.12 -14.98
CA GLY A 30 39.43 10.14 -13.99
C GLY A 30 38.40 10.72 -13.02
N THR A 31 38.64 11.93 -12.49
CA THR A 31 37.69 12.58 -11.56
C THR A 31 36.38 12.98 -12.26
N LEU A 32 36.44 13.48 -13.50
CA LEU A 32 35.25 13.79 -14.29
C LEU A 32 34.44 12.54 -14.62
N ALA A 33 35.09 11.42 -14.94
CA ALA A 33 34.43 10.14 -15.17
C ALA A 33 33.70 9.64 -13.92
N ALA A 34 34.34 9.71 -12.75
CA ALA A 34 33.72 9.33 -11.48
C ALA A 34 32.52 10.22 -11.14
N LEU A 35 32.62 11.55 -11.34
CA LEU A 35 31.50 12.47 -11.14
C LEU A 35 30.35 12.22 -12.10
N ALA A 36 30.65 11.99 -13.39
CA ALA A 36 29.63 11.66 -14.39
C ALA A 36 28.87 10.38 -14.01
N GLN A 37 29.58 9.35 -13.56
CA GLN A 37 28.98 8.10 -13.08
C GLN A 37 28.13 8.32 -11.83
N ALA A 38 28.58 9.16 -10.89
CA ALA A 38 27.81 9.50 -9.70
C ALA A 38 26.51 10.24 -10.05
N VAL A 39 26.57 11.23 -10.95
CA VAL A 39 25.38 11.98 -11.40
C VAL A 39 24.40 11.07 -12.14
N GLN A 40 24.89 10.16 -12.99
CA GLN A 40 24.03 9.20 -13.69
C GLN A 40 23.33 8.24 -12.70
N THR A 41 24.08 7.74 -11.70
CA THR A 41 23.53 6.88 -10.64
C THR A 41 22.49 7.63 -9.80
N ALA A 42 22.76 8.87 -9.43
CA ALA A 42 21.84 9.72 -8.68
C ALA A 42 20.56 10.00 -9.49
N ARG A 43 20.69 10.32 -10.77
CA ARG A 43 19.55 10.55 -11.68
C ARG A 43 18.69 9.29 -11.79
N GLN A 44 19.30 8.12 -12.01
CA GLN A 44 18.58 6.86 -12.10
C GLN A 44 17.85 6.55 -10.79
N TYR A 45 18.51 6.73 -9.64
CA TYR A 45 17.90 6.54 -8.33
C TYR A 45 16.68 7.46 -8.13
N SER A 46 16.80 8.75 -8.45
CA SER A 46 15.70 9.71 -8.38
C SER A 46 14.54 9.34 -9.30
N GLN A 47 14.82 8.90 -10.53
CA GLN A 47 13.80 8.50 -11.50
C GLN A 47 13.04 7.25 -11.03
N CYS A 48 13.76 6.21 -10.59
CA CYS A 48 13.17 4.97 -10.10
C CYS A 48 12.30 5.22 -8.85
N ASN A 49 12.79 6.04 -7.91
CA ASN A 49 12.02 6.41 -6.71
C ASN A 49 10.79 7.24 -7.05
N GLY A 50 10.89 8.17 -8.00
CA GLY A 50 9.76 8.96 -8.47
C GLY A 50 8.60 8.09 -8.94
N GLY A 51 8.90 7.08 -9.79
CA GLY A 51 7.89 6.15 -10.27
C GLY A 51 7.23 5.32 -9.15
N ALA A 52 8.00 4.84 -8.16
CA ALA A 52 7.43 4.12 -7.01
C ALA A 52 6.52 5.01 -6.16
N VAL A 53 6.87 6.28 -5.95
CA VAL A 53 6.06 7.24 -5.19
C VAL A 53 4.74 7.54 -5.91
N GLU A 54 4.77 7.73 -7.23
CA GLU A 54 3.56 7.96 -8.03
C GLU A 54 2.64 6.73 -8.01
N GLU A 55 3.20 5.53 -8.21
CA GLU A 55 2.45 4.28 -8.17
C GLU A 55 1.80 4.07 -6.79
N ALA A 56 2.55 4.28 -5.70
CA ALA A 56 2.00 4.21 -4.34
C ALA A 56 0.85 5.19 -4.09
N ARG A 57 0.99 6.45 -4.55
CA ARG A 57 -0.06 7.46 -4.41
C ARG A 57 -1.33 7.08 -5.16
N MET A 58 -1.20 6.55 -6.38
CA MET A 58 -2.35 6.08 -7.16
C MET A 58 -3.06 4.92 -6.48
N VAL A 59 -2.31 3.93 -5.99
CA VAL A 59 -2.85 2.77 -5.26
C VAL A 59 -3.58 3.22 -4.00
N LEU A 60 -2.94 4.01 -3.14
CA LEU A 60 -3.53 4.51 -1.91
C LEU A 60 -4.75 5.39 -2.18
N ALA A 61 -4.71 6.27 -3.17
CA ALA A 61 -5.85 7.11 -3.55
C ALA A 61 -7.03 6.27 -4.06
N ARG A 62 -6.76 5.18 -4.79
CA ARG A 62 -7.82 4.25 -5.23
C ARG A 62 -8.46 3.55 -4.05
N ILE A 63 -7.69 2.91 -3.17
CA ILE A 63 -8.23 2.23 -1.98
C ILE A 63 -8.98 3.22 -1.07
N THR A 64 -8.42 4.42 -0.87
CA THR A 64 -9.05 5.47 -0.07
C THR A 64 -10.42 5.87 -0.63
N ARG A 65 -10.51 6.12 -1.94
CA ARG A 65 -11.79 6.47 -2.59
C ARG A 65 -12.81 5.34 -2.49
N THR A 66 -12.38 4.08 -2.67
CA THR A 66 -13.26 2.92 -2.50
C THR A 66 -13.77 2.82 -1.07
N ALA A 67 -12.89 2.99 -0.07
CA ALA A 67 -13.25 2.96 1.35
C ALA A 67 -14.17 4.12 1.75
N GLN A 68 -13.96 5.33 1.21
CA GLN A 68 -14.82 6.50 1.44
C GLN A 68 -16.20 6.34 0.81
N GLY A 69 -16.32 5.59 -0.29
CA GLY A 69 -17.59 5.26 -0.92
C GLY A 69 -18.28 4.02 -0.34
N ALA A 70 -17.73 3.42 0.72
CA ALA A 70 -18.26 2.18 1.27
C ALA A 70 -19.62 2.39 1.94
N HIS A 71 -20.50 1.40 1.80
CA HIS A 71 -21.78 1.35 2.52
C HIS A 71 -21.54 0.71 3.88
N ALA A 72 -22.10 1.27 4.96
CA ALA A 72 -21.98 0.72 6.30
C ALA A 72 -23.30 0.76 7.07
N ASN A 73 -23.46 -0.22 7.95
CA ASN A 73 -24.56 -0.32 8.88
C ASN A 73 -24.11 -1.06 10.16
N PRO A 74 -24.98 -1.23 11.17
CA PRO A 74 -24.61 -1.92 12.40
C PRO A 74 -24.23 -3.40 12.25
N ARG A 75 -24.60 -4.06 11.14
CA ARG A 75 -24.26 -5.48 10.86
C ARG A 75 -22.96 -5.62 10.07
N PHE A 76 -22.58 -4.62 9.29
CA PHE A 76 -21.33 -4.60 8.53
C PHE A 76 -20.75 -3.17 8.50
N PRO A 77 -19.56 -2.95 9.07
CA PRO A 77 -19.01 -1.60 9.27
C PRO A 77 -18.33 -1.03 8.01
N GLY A 78 -18.81 -1.40 6.83
CA GLY A 78 -18.30 -0.97 5.52
C GLY A 78 -16.94 -1.51 5.09
N PHE A 79 -16.02 -1.75 6.01
CA PHE A 79 -14.80 -2.48 5.72
C PHE A 79 -14.38 -3.48 6.81
N LEU A 80 -13.76 -4.56 6.36
CA LEU A 80 -13.27 -5.66 7.16
C LEU A 80 -11.82 -5.98 6.79
N VAL A 81 -10.98 -6.18 7.79
CA VAL A 81 -9.60 -6.61 7.58
C VAL A 81 -9.49 -8.10 7.90
N VAL A 82 -9.23 -8.90 6.88
CA VAL A 82 -9.07 -10.34 7.02
C VAL A 82 -7.59 -10.62 7.29
N THR A 83 -7.32 -11.27 8.42
CA THR A 83 -5.96 -11.59 8.86
C THR A 83 -5.63 -13.03 8.54
N GLU A 84 -4.65 -13.23 7.65
CA GLU A 84 -4.06 -14.55 7.43
C GLU A 84 -3.09 -14.91 8.56
N GLN A 85 -3.08 -16.19 8.94
CA GLN A 85 -2.18 -16.71 9.97
C GLN A 85 -1.23 -17.74 9.37
N MET A 86 0.07 -17.59 9.65
CA MET A 86 1.11 -18.55 9.29
C MET A 86 1.98 -18.84 10.51
N GLY A 87 1.72 -19.98 11.14
CA GLY A 87 2.31 -20.30 12.44
C GLY A 87 1.97 -19.22 13.48
N PRO A 88 2.97 -18.60 14.14
CA PRO A 88 2.74 -17.55 15.13
C PRO A 88 2.48 -16.17 14.50
N TRP A 89 2.73 -16.00 13.21
CA TRP A 89 2.68 -14.70 12.54
C TRP A 89 1.28 -14.41 12.00
N ARG A 90 0.85 -13.15 12.13
CA ARG A 90 -0.42 -12.63 11.64
C ARG A 90 -0.17 -11.57 10.55
N PHE A 91 -0.87 -11.70 9.44
CA PHE A 91 -0.75 -10.84 8.27
C PHE A 91 -2.12 -10.23 7.96
N PRO A 92 -2.42 -9.01 8.44
CA PRO A 92 -3.65 -8.31 8.09
C PRO A 92 -3.49 -7.63 6.73
N ASP A 93 -3.25 -8.42 5.69
CA ASP A 93 -2.88 -7.97 4.34
C ASP A 93 -4.06 -7.98 3.36
N THR A 94 -5.25 -8.36 3.81
CA THR A 94 -6.46 -8.40 3.01
C THR A 94 -7.50 -7.43 3.56
N LEU A 95 -7.94 -6.49 2.72
CA LEU A 95 -9.01 -5.54 3.01
C LEU A 95 -10.23 -5.88 2.15
N VAL A 96 -11.38 -6.02 2.80
CA VAL A 96 -12.68 -6.19 2.16
C VAL A 96 -13.47 -4.90 2.35
N VAL A 97 -14.01 -4.35 1.27
CA VAL A 97 -14.83 -3.12 1.29
C VAL A 97 -16.20 -3.42 0.69
N TRP A 98 -17.27 -3.05 1.41
CA TRP A 98 -18.64 -3.09 0.88
C TRP A 98 -18.90 -1.86 0.03
N ARG A 99 -18.86 -2.03 -1.28
CA ARG A 99 -19.02 -0.95 -2.26
C ARG A 99 -20.02 -1.39 -3.34
N PRO A 100 -21.33 -1.30 -3.08
CA PRO A 100 -22.32 -1.53 -4.14
C PRO A 100 -22.11 -0.53 -5.27
N LEU A 101 -22.40 -0.93 -6.51
CA LEU A 101 -22.26 -0.08 -7.69
C LEU A 101 -23.30 1.06 -7.66
N ASP A 102 -24.54 0.71 -7.35
CA ASP A 102 -25.67 1.62 -7.19
C ASP A 102 -26.13 1.60 -5.72
N GLU A 103 -27.24 0.94 -5.41
CA GLU A 103 -27.74 0.72 -4.06
C GLU A 103 -27.34 -0.64 -3.52
N ALA A 104 -27.14 -0.72 -2.20
CA ALA A 104 -26.97 -2.00 -1.52
C ALA A 104 -28.23 -2.85 -1.69
N ALA A 105 -28.08 -4.12 -2.04
CA ALA A 105 -29.17 -5.06 -2.22
C ALA A 105 -29.91 -5.34 -0.90
N ASP A 106 -29.21 -5.22 0.23
CA ASP A 106 -29.80 -5.20 1.57
C ASP A 106 -29.09 -4.13 2.42
N PRO A 107 -29.54 -2.86 2.37
CA PRO A 107 -28.87 -1.75 3.05
C PRO A 107 -28.78 -1.89 4.57
N ALA A 108 -29.70 -2.66 5.17
CA ALA A 108 -29.76 -2.91 6.62
C ALA A 108 -29.14 -4.27 7.02
N GLY A 109 -28.77 -5.10 6.04
CA GLY A 109 -28.25 -6.45 6.23
C GLY A 109 -26.76 -6.60 5.99
N LEU A 110 -26.37 -7.77 5.51
CA LEU A 110 -25.01 -8.10 5.14
C LEU A 110 -24.80 -7.92 3.63
N PRO A 111 -23.59 -7.56 3.18
CA PRO A 111 -23.29 -7.48 1.76
C PRO A 111 -23.51 -8.81 1.03
N ARG A 112 -23.63 -8.73 -0.28
CA ARG A 112 -23.41 -9.85 -1.20
C ARG A 112 -21.98 -9.82 -1.74
N PHE A 113 -21.46 -10.97 -2.19
CA PHE A 113 -20.10 -11.06 -2.74
C PHE A 113 -19.88 -10.18 -3.98
N ASP A 114 -20.93 -9.94 -4.77
CA ASP A 114 -20.88 -9.05 -5.94
C ASP A 114 -20.88 -7.55 -5.62
N GLU A 115 -21.11 -7.18 -4.36
CA GLU A 115 -20.99 -5.81 -3.84
C GLU A 115 -19.64 -5.55 -3.16
N LEU A 116 -18.77 -6.55 -3.10
CA LEU A 116 -17.47 -6.45 -2.44
C LEU A 116 -16.36 -6.06 -3.41
N VAL A 117 -15.49 -5.18 -2.93
CA VAL A 117 -14.18 -4.93 -3.50
C VAL A 117 -13.14 -5.41 -2.51
N VAL A 118 -12.29 -6.35 -2.93
CA VAL A 118 -11.26 -6.95 -2.08
C VAL A 118 -9.88 -6.52 -2.56
N TYR A 119 -9.09 -5.95 -1.66
CA TYR A 119 -7.69 -5.61 -1.88
C TYR A 119 -6.81 -6.62 -1.16
N CYS A 120 -5.97 -7.34 -1.90
CA CYS A 120 -5.07 -8.33 -1.31
C CYS A 120 -3.82 -8.55 -2.18
N PRO A 121 -2.73 -9.08 -1.60
CA PRO A 121 -1.63 -9.62 -2.38
C PRO A 121 -2.11 -10.76 -3.27
N ASP A 122 -1.55 -10.85 -4.47
CA ASP A 122 -1.81 -11.98 -5.35
C ASP A 122 -1.15 -13.25 -4.80
N PRO A 123 -1.90 -14.36 -4.59
CA PRO A 123 -1.34 -15.61 -4.09
C PRO A 123 -0.29 -16.23 -5.03
N GLU A 124 -0.32 -15.93 -6.33
CA GLU A 124 0.66 -16.43 -7.31
C GLU A 124 1.90 -15.51 -7.42
N GLY A 125 1.80 -14.27 -6.96
CA GLY A 125 2.86 -13.27 -7.07
C GLY A 125 2.74 -12.23 -5.94
N PRO A 126 3.34 -12.46 -4.75
CA PRO A 126 3.14 -11.60 -3.58
C PRO A 126 3.71 -10.17 -3.75
N GLU A 127 4.50 -9.91 -4.79
CA GLU A 127 4.89 -8.55 -5.19
C GLU A 127 3.77 -7.76 -5.89
N ARG A 128 2.65 -8.41 -6.24
CA ARG A 128 1.48 -7.79 -6.86
C ARG A 128 0.41 -7.54 -5.82
N LEU A 129 -0.08 -6.29 -5.76
CA LEU A 129 -1.32 -5.96 -5.08
C LEU A 129 -2.44 -5.91 -6.10
N ILE A 130 -3.52 -6.65 -5.84
CA ILE A 130 -4.66 -6.76 -6.74
C ILE A 130 -5.94 -6.25 -6.08
N GLU A 131 -6.81 -5.69 -6.91
CA GLU A 131 -8.22 -5.46 -6.62
C GLU A 131 -9.02 -6.62 -7.23
N LEU A 132 -9.90 -7.21 -6.43
CA LEU A 132 -10.67 -8.41 -6.75
C LEU A 132 -12.15 -8.12 -6.54
N THR A 133 -12.96 -8.43 -7.55
CA THR A 133 -14.42 -8.42 -7.48
C THR A 133 -14.96 -9.74 -8.02
N VAL A 134 -16.16 -10.15 -7.59
CA VAL A 134 -16.80 -11.37 -8.08
C VAL A 134 -18.19 -11.04 -8.60
N PRO A 135 -18.28 -10.45 -9.80
CA PRO A 135 -19.57 -10.04 -10.35
C PRO A 135 -20.48 -11.27 -10.50
N LYS A 136 -21.77 -11.09 -10.21
CA LYS A 136 -22.82 -12.12 -10.30
C LYS A 136 -22.80 -13.19 -9.18
N ASP A 137 -22.00 -13.01 -8.14
CA ASP A 137 -22.10 -13.83 -6.93
C ASP A 137 -23.03 -13.18 -5.90
N HIS A 138 -24.32 -13.49 -6.00
CA HIS A 138 -25.37 -12.91 -5.16
C HIS A 138 -25.47 -13.55 -3.77
N ARG A 139 -24.55 -14.45 -3.41
CA ARG A 139 -24.56 -15.07 -2.07
C ARG A 139 -24.24 -14.00 -1.03
N VAL A 140 -24.94 -14.05 0.10
CA VAL A 140 -24.68 -13.19 1.25
C VAL A 140 -23.36 -13.59 1.89
N VAL A 141 -22.59 -12.60 2.32
CA VAL A 141 -21.28 -12.81 2.95
C VAL A 141 -21.43 -13.38 4.38
N PRO A 142 -20.37 -13.98 4.95
CA PRO A 142 -20.36 -14.35 6.36
C PRO A 142 -20.46 -13.10 7.27
N PRO A 143 -20.97 -13.25 8.51
CA PRO A 143 -20.90 -12.19 9.51
C PRO A 143 -19.45 -11.73 9.76
N PRO A 144 -19.18 -10.44 10.03
CA PRO A 144 -17.83 -9.89 10.18
C PRO A 144 -17.02 -10.52 11.33
N GLU A 145 -17.69 -11.07 12.34
CA GLU A 145 -17.09 -11.75 13.49
C GLU A 145 -16.50 -13.13 13.14
N ASP A 146 -16.99 -13.79 12.08
CA ASP A 146 -16.49 -15.11 11.66
C ASP A 146 -15.28 -14.98 10.71
N LEU A 147 -14.14 -14.62 11.29
CA LEU A 147 -12.87 -14.47 10.54
C LEU A 147 -12.42 -15.78 9.85
N ALA A 148 -12.85 -16.96 10.33
CA ALA A 148 -12.51 -18.23 9.70
C ALA A 148 -13.30 -18.44 8.40
N ALA A 149 -14.60 -18.14 8.41
CA ALA A 149 -15.42 -18.13 7.21
C ALA A 149 -14.93 -17.09 6.20
N TRP A 150 -14.56 -15.88 6.65
CA TRP A 150 -14.01 -14.84 5.78
C TRP A 150 -12.71 -15.24 5.09
N ARG A 151 -11.75 -15.84 5.83
CA ARG A 151 -10.51 -16.37 5.22
C ARG A 151 -10.81 -17.40 4.14
N SER A 152 -11.77 -18.29 4.40
CA SER A 152 -12.17 -19.33 3.44
C SER A 152 -12.84 -18.73 2.22
N ALA A 153 -13.70 -17.74 2.41
CA ALA A 153 -14.39 -17.00 1.36
C ALA A 153 -13.40 -16.22 0.47
N VAL A 154 -12.49 -15.44 1.05
CA VAL A 154 -11.46 -14.70 0.30
C VAL A 154 -10.60 -15.65 -0.52
N ARG A 155 -10.14 -16.77 0.06
CA ARG A 155 -9.38 -17.79 -0.68
C ARG A 155 -10.17 -18.39 -1.84
N ALA A 156 -11.48 -18.60 -1.66
CA ALA A 156 -12.36 -19.05 -2.72
C ALA A 156 -12.49 -17.99 -3.83
N MET A 157 -12.67 -16.71 -3.49
CA MET A 157 -12.71 -15.61 -4.46
C MET A 157 -11.39 -15.51 -5.24
N GLN A 158 -10.25 -15.60 -4.55
CA GLN A 158 -8.91 -15.59 -5.16
C GLN A 158 -8.71 -16.73 -6.16
N ARG A 159 -9.35 -17.89 -5.98
CA ARG A 159 -9.25 -19.05 -6.89
C ARG A 159 -10.37 -19.11 -7.93
N ALA A 160 -11.46 -18.37 -7.73
CA ALA A 160 -12.63 -18.45 -8.59
C ALA A 160 -12.32 -17.91 -10.00
N ALA A 161 -12.63 -18.71 -11.02
CA ALA A 161 -12.51 -18.30 -12.43
C ALA A 161 -13.45 -17.14 -12.80
N LYS A 162 -14.51 -16.93 -12.02
CA LYS A 162 -15.48 -15.84 -12.19
C LYS A 162 -15.02 -14.52 -11.55
N SER A 163 -13.92 -14.53 -10.81
CA SER A 163 -13.40 -13.30 -10.22
C SER A 163 -12.76 -12.41 -11.29
N GLN A 164 -13.02 -11.11 -11.21
CA GLN A 164 -12.32 -10.10 -11.98
C GLN A 164 -11.16 -9.56 -11.14
N ARG A 165 -9.99 -9.46 -11.76
CA ARG A 165 -8.75 -9.01 -11.11
C ARG A 165 -8.22 -7.79 -11.84
N VAL A 166 -7.87 -6.76 -11.08
CA VAL A 166 -7.17 -5.59 -11.57
C VAL A 166 -5.87 -5.46 -10.78
N GLU A 167 -4.73 -5.56 -11.48
CA GLU A 167 -3.43 -5.28 -10.87
C GLU A 167 -3.33 -3.79 -10.54
N LEU A 168 -3.07 -3.48 -9.26
CA LEU A 168 -2.88 -2.12 -8.79
C LEU A 168 -1.41 -1.70 -8.87
N THR A 169 -0.52 -2.62 -8.50
CA THR A 169 0.92 -2.43 -8.55
C THR A 169 1.61 -3.80 -8.52
N ARG A 170 2.81 -3.86 -9.11
CA ARG A 170 3.73 -5.01 -9.05
C ARG A 170 5.01 -4.72 -8.28
N LEU A 171 5.02 -3.60 -7.54
CA LEU A 171 6.20 -3.09 -6.84
C LEU A 171 6.18 -3.40 -5.35
N VAL A 172 5.23 -4.20 -4.87
CA VAL A 172 5.13 -4.48 -3.44
C VAL A 172 6.39 -5.21 -2.98
N HIS A 173 7.01 -4.68 -1.93
CA HIS A 173 8.12 -5.34 -1.28
C HIS A 173 7.64 -6.67 -0.69
N THR A 174 8.45 -7.71 -0.81
CA THR A 174 8.14 -9.00 -0.20
C THR A 174 9.23 -9.43 0.75
N ALA A 175 8.85 -9.97 1.90
CA ALA A 175 9.76 -10.58 2.87
C ALA A 175 9.50 -12.09 2.99
N VAL A 176 10.50 -12.84 3.44
CA VAL A 176 10.36 -14.26 3.76
C VAL A 176 10.04 -14.40 5.24
N VAL A 177 9.00 -15.15 5.57
CA VAL A 177 8.62 -15.40 6.97
C VAL A 177 9.60 -16.41 7.58
N ALA A 178 10.37 -15.96 8.58
CA ALA A 178 11.31 -16.81 9.30
C ALA A 178 10.59 -17.97 10.00
N GLY A 179 11.17 -19.18 9.92
CA GLY A 179 10.61 -20.39 10.53
C GLY A 179 9.46 -21.04 9.76
N SER A 180 9.09 -20.52 8.59
CA SER A 180 8.17 -21.20 7.67
C SER A 180 8.93 -22.26 6.88
N ALA A 181 8.49 -23.52 6.95
CA ALA A 181 9.12 -24.66 6.26
C ALA A 181 9.30 -24.45 4.75
N ASN A 182 8.49 -23.57 4.14
CA ASN A 182 8.48 -23.30 2.71
C ASN A 182 8.99 -21.90 2.34
N SER A 183 9.64 -21.17 3.26
CA SER A 183 10.14 -19.81 3.00
C SER A 183 9.07 -18.92 2.32
N SER A 184 7.83 -18.98 2.81
CA SER A 184 6.70 -18.29 2.17
C SER A 184 6.99 -16.80 2.08
N ARG A 185 7.07 -16.29 0.83
CA ARG A 185 7.18 -14.86 0.55
C ARG A 185 5.84 -14.19 0.87
N ARG A 186 5.89 -13.06 1.55
CA ARG A 186 4.72 -12.26 1.92
C ARG A 186 4.91 -10.81 1.53
N ALA A 187 3.84 -10.22 1.02
CA ALA A 187 3.76 -8.81 0.74
C ALA A 187 3.92 -7.98 2.02
N ALA A 188 4.69 -6.91 1.95
CA ALA A 188 4.78 -5.90 3.00
C ALA A 188 3.62 -4.92 2.87
N VAL A 189 2.39 -5.43 3.04
CA VAL A 189 1.14 -4.68 3.07
C VAL A 189 0.45 -4.96 4.41
N ARG A 190 -0.09 -3.92 5.02
CA ARG A 190 -0.78 -4.00 6.29
C ARG A 190 -2.00 -3.09 6.25
N PHE A 191 -3.15 -3.65 6.60
CA PHE A 191 -4.37 -2.93 6.88
C PHE A 191 -4.66 -3.02 8.37
N GLU A 192 -5.21 -1.95 8.94
CA GLU A 192 -5.70 -1.95 10.31
C GLU A 192 -7.04 -1.23 10.35
N ARG A 193 -8.01 -1.85 11.00
CA ARG A 193 -9.34 -1.29 11.22
C ARG A 193 -9.48 -0.92 12.69
N ARG A 194 -10.08 0.23 12.96
CA ARG A 194 -10.55 0.63 14.30
C ARG A 194 -12.00 1.08 14.20
N LEU A 195 -12.80 0.66 15.18
CA LEU A 195 -14.20 1.04 15.30
C LEU A 195 -14.39 1.94 16.52
N ARG A 196 -15.34 2.85 16.44
CA ARG A 196 -15.77 3.74 17.51
C ARG A 196 -17.29 3.85 17.48
N PRO A 197 -18.03 3.20 18.39
CA PRO A 197 -17.55 2.33 19.48
C PRO A 197 -16.82 1.07 18.97
N SER A 198 -15.97 0.45 19.80
CA SER A 198 -15.32 -0.82 19.44
C SER A 198 -16.31 -1.98 19.40
N ASP A 199 -15.93 -3.09 18.76
CA ASP A 199 -16.77 -4.31 18.73
C ASP A 199 -17.05 -4.81 20.17
N GLU A 200 -16.05 -4.71 21.06
CA GLU A 200 -16.18 -5.09 22.47
C GLU A 200 -17.13 -4.17 23.23
N GLU A 201 -17.00 -2.85 23.08
CA GLU A 201 -17.90 -1.89 23.73
C GLU A 201 -19.34 -2.06 23.25
N TRP A 202 -19.52 -2.31 21.95
CA TRP A 202 -20.83 -2.58 21.37
C TRP A 202 -21.45 -3.86 21.93
N ALA A 203 -20.65 -4.93 22.10
CA ALA A 203 -21.10 -6.16 22.72
C ALA A 203 -21.45 -5.98 24.21
N GLU A 204 -20.69 -5.19 24.96
CA GLU A 204 -20.99 -4.82 26.35
C GLU A 204 -22.31 -4.04 26.47
N TYR A 205 -22.56 -3.11 25.55
CA TYR A 205 -23.84 -2.40 25.48
C TYR A 205 -25.00 -3.37 25.18
N GLN A 206 -24.84 -4.27 24.22
CA GLN A 206 -25.85 -5.29 23.90
C GLN A 206 -26.12 -6.25 25.07
N ALA A 207 -25.10 -6.54 25.87
CA ALA A 207 -25.23 -7.34 27.09
C ALA A 207 -25.83 -6.56 28.28
N GLY A 208 -26.04 -5.25 28.14
CA GLY A 208 -26.54 -4.37 29.20
C GLY A 208 -25.51 -4.02 30.27
N SER A 209 -24.22 -4.34 30.05
CA SER A 209 -23.13 -4.03 31.00
C SER A 209 -22.51 -2.65 30.81
N ARG A 210 -22.86 -1.94 29.73
CA ARG A 210 -22.42 -0.57 29.44
C ARG A 210 -23.60 0.29 28.99
N GLY A 211 -23.67 1.53 29.47
CA GLY A 211 -24.69 2.51 29.04
C GLY A 211 -24.48 2.97 27.60
N TRP A 212 -25.53 3.49 26.97
CA TRP A 212 -25.46 4.03 25.61
C TRP A 212 -24.55 5.26 25.53
N GLU A 213 -24.63 6.10 26.56
CA GLU A 213 -23.82 7.30 26.79
C GLU A 213 -22.34 7.01 27.10
N ASP A 214 -22.03 5.78 27.51
CA ASP A 214 -20.69 5.31 27.88
C ASP A 214 -19.93 4.68 26.70
N LEU A 215 -20.56 4.60 25.52
CA LEU A 215 -19.92 4.15 24.29
C LEU A 215 -18.97 5.23 23.74
N SER A 216 -17.85 4.81 23.14
CA SER A 216 -16.85 5.72 22.59
C SER A 216 -17.26 6.33 21.23
N TRP A 217 -18.40 7.03 21.21
CA TRP A 217 -18.95 7.67 20.02
C TRP A 217 -17.96 8.59 19.32
N ALA A 218 -18.02 8.62 18.00
CA ALA A 218 -17.16 9.50 17.21
C ALA A 218 -17.41 10.96 17.58
N GLN A 219 -16.36 11.66 18.03
CA GLN A 219 -16.44 13.05 18.50
C GLN A 219 -17.45 13.27 19.65
N SER A 220 -17.78 12.22 20.41
CA SER A 220 -18.83 12.25 21.43
C SER A 220 -20.21 12.66 20.90
N ILE A 221 -20.48 12.42 19.61
CA ILE A 221 -21.77 12.74 18.97
C ILE A 221 -22.74 11.57 19.16
N TYR A 222 -23.68 11.74 20.08
CA TYR A 222 -24.80 10.84 20.30
C TYR A 222 -26.03 11.60 20.83
N GLY A 223 -27.19 10.97 20.72
CA GLY A 223 -28.46 11.41 21.28
C GLY A 223 -29.22 10.23 21.89
N PRO A 224 -30.46 10.43 22.37
CA PRO A 224 -31.22 9.40 23.10
C PRO A 224 -31.52 8.12 22.30
N GLN A 225 -31.53 8.21 20.96
CA GLN A 225 -31.88 7.11 20.05
C GLN A 225 -30.87 6.89 18.92
N THR A 226 -29.88 7.77 18.75
CA THR A 226 -28.95 7.72 17.61
C THR A 226 -27.53 8.09 18.03
N GLY A 227 -26.55 7.38 17.51
CA GLY A 227 -25.12 7.62 17.80
C GLY A 227 -24.32 7.61 16.51
N LEU A 228 -23.28 8.46 16.44
CA LEU A 228 -22.39 8.51 15.29
C LEU A 228 -21.27 7.48 15.46
N SER A 229 -21.34 6.39 14.68
CA SER A 229 -20.27 5.41 14.60
C SER A 229 -19.21 5.86 13.60
N GLN A 230 -17.94 5.57 13.89
CA GLN A 230 -16.82 5.77 12.99
C GLN A 230 -16.08 4.45 12.78
N VAL A 231 -15.76 4.20 11.52
CA VAL A 231 -14.88 3.13 11.09
C VAL A 231 -13.65 3.78 10.50
N TRP A 232 -12.48 3.51 11.05
CA TRP A 232 -11.21 4.05 10.60
C TRP A 232 -10.33 2.97 10.01
N LEU A 233 -9.78 3.22 8.83
CA LEU A 233 -8.87 2.35 8.10
C LEU A 233 -7.48 3.00 8.06
N ARG A 234 -6.46 2.25 8.45
CA ARG A 234 -5.05 2.54 8.18
C ARG A 234 -4.55 1.58 7.11
N MET A 235 -3.77 2.12 6.19
CA MET A 235 -3.11 1.39 5.11
C MET A 235 -1.61 1.63 5.22
N GLU A 236 -0.83 0.58 5.18
CA GLU A 236 0.62 0.63 5.09
C GLU A 236 1.07 -0.30 3.98
N MET A 237 1.98 0.17 3.14
CA MET A 237 2.62 -0.67 2.13
C MET A 237 4.06 -0.24 1.92
N GLN A 238 4.91 -1.18 1.56
CA GLN A 238 6.27 -0.86 1.12
C GLN A 238 6.40 -1.19 -0.37
N LEU A 239 6.87 -0.22 -1.17
CA LEU A 239 7.17 -0.46 -2.58
C LEU A 239 8.67 -0.47 -2.84
N VAL A 240 9.07 -1.20 -3.88
CA VAL A 240 10.43 -1.34 -4.35
C VAL A 240 10.53 -0.70 -5.74
N PRO A 241 11.37 0.33 -5.93
CA PRO A 241 11.56 0.97 -7.23
C PRO A 241 11.93 -0.02 -8.34
N ARG A 242 11.36 0.18 -9.53
CA ARG A 242 11.71 -0.60 -10.74
C ARG A 242 13.19 -0.43 -11.05
N ASP A 243 13.80 -1.47 -11.62
CA ASP A 243 15.14 -1.44 -12.21
C ASP A 243 16.28 -1.07 -11.25
N THR A 244 16.06 -1.20 -9.94
CA THR A 244 17.13 -1.11 -8.94
C THR A 244 17.74 -2.50 -8.73
N THR A 245 19.02 -2.65 -9.08
CA THR A 245 19.81 -3.86 -8.81
C THR A 245 20.59 -3.71 -7.50
N GLY A 246 20.78 -4.82 -6.79
CA GLY A 246 21.62 -4.89 -5.59
C GLY A 246 21.18 -3.95 -4.45
N ALA A 247 22.16 -3.25 -3.86
CA ALA A 247 21.99 -2.45 -2.64
C ALA A 247 21.08 -1.21 -2.77
N LEU A 248 20.73 -0.82 -4.00
CA LEU A 248 19.82 0.30 -4.27
C LEU A 248 18.35 -0.10 -4.18
N ARG A 249 18.05 -1.40 -4.09
CA ARG A 249 16.69 -1.95 -3.99
C ARG A 249 16.14 -1.84 -2.56
N ARG A 250 16.04 -0.60 -2.06
CA ARG A 250 15.52 -0.32 -0.71
C ARG A 250 14.00 -0.15 -0.75
N PRO A 251 13.25 -0.86 0.11
CA PRO A 251 11.81 -0.64 0.21
C PRO A 251 11.51 0.76 0.77
N ILE A 252 10.53 1.43 0.17
CA ILE A 252 10.05 2.75 0.58
C ILE A 252 8.68 2.57 1.24
N PRO A 253 8.48 2.98 2.50
CA PRO A 253 7.20 2.86 3.17
C PRO A 253 6.23 3.97 2.72
N PHE A 254 4.98 3.60 2.54
CA PHE A 254 3.88 4.49 2.22
C PHE A 254 2.72 4.23 3.18
N PHE A 255 2.06 5.31 3.58
CA PHE A 255 0.97 5.28 4.55
C PHE A 255 -0.24 6.00 3.98
N GLY A 256 -1.42 5.47 4.26
CA GLY A 256 -2.69 6.11 3.96
C GLY A 256 -3.73 5.82 5.03
N SER A 257 -4.83 6.55 4.99
CA SER A 257 -5.96 6.32 5.88
C SER A 257 -7.27 6.72 5.21
N ALA A 258 -8.36 6.12 5.69
CA ALA A 258 -9.72 6.49 5.34
C ALA A 258 -10.60 6.39 6.59
N ALA A 259 -11.71 7.13 6.61
CA ALA A 259 -12.71 7.01 7.65
C ALA A 259 -14.10 7.03 7.01
N LEU A 260 -14.99 6.23 7.59
CA LEU A 260 -16.40 6.16 7.24
C LEU A 260 -17.21 6.45 8.50
N TYR A 261 -18.31 7.19 8.35
CA TYR A 261 -19.21 7.52 9.44
C TYR A 261 -20.61 7.05 9.07
N TYR A 262 -21.33 6.47 10.03
CA TYR A 262 -22.72 6.08 9.85
C TYR A 262 -23.48 6.21 11.17
N LEU A 263 -24.79 6.40 11.06
CA LEU A 263 -25.67 6.49 12.21
C LEU A 263 -26.04 5.08 12.69
N VAL A 264 -25.97 4.89 13.99
CA VAL A 264 -26.46 3.70 14.69
C VAL A 264 -27.69 4.09 15.48
N GLN A 265 -28.74 3.29 15.38
CA GLN A 265 -29.96 3.45 16.16
C GLN A 265 -29.90 2.54 17.39
N ARG A 266 -30.49 3.02 18.48
CA ARG A 266 -30.57 2.32 19.76
C ARG A 266 -31.44 1.07 19.68
#